data_AF-A0A0E3PRD6-F1
#
_entry.id   AF-A0A0E3PRD6-F1
#
_cell.length_a   1.000
_cell.length_b   1.000
_cell.length_c   1.000
_cell.angle_alpha   90.00
_cell.angle_beta   90.00
_cell.angle_gamma   90.00
#
_symmetry.space_group_name_H-M   'P 1'
#
loop_
_entity.id
_entity.type
_entity.pdbx_description
1 polymer ?
#
loop_
_entity_poly.entity_id
_entity_poly.type
_entity_poly.pdbx_seq_one_letter_code
_entity_poly.pdbx_strand_id
1 'polypeptide(L)'
;MRINYRSSLHHFENKIVQIIPQVYRDDYNTINTLYKWTFIGIIIRLIFMPFAAHSDLISTYHRSYLILNGSTSVNLYTLTQIMQSLFLLVYQYFIPLNELLMYQGSTSCSTSHWLDTFVQNHTVFRALFLFKIPYLLFDFASGITLLHILNEKSKGILAYKFWMVNPIIIFSVYIFGRYETIPIFFVLLSLYFAKREKTYLSVFMLSIAITERAYPLFFLPFYVLGLGKNLYEKIKLSFTGIFLFLLQSVIFKIYSILTNIPSENIVESHFSDYLLSMNFEIGYGQTVYIFIAMYAFLGIYFLGIHHKNFEKIWEFSLATLLVLYATSIFHPHYFSWFTPFIAIAITKYQRFLGIHFIQVFCFIFYTFYWQEAMAGWLFASISPQYIIHLSSPFDLIDKLYPAIKVVNIFRSILSGSLIYMLFEILAHKNEENNE
;
A
#
# COMPACT_ATOMS: atom_id res chain seq x y z
N MET A 1 48.91 -18.39 -1.55
CA MET A 1 47.60 -18.37 -2.22
C MET A 1 46.98 -16.98 -2.06
N ARG A 2 47.30 -16.02 -2.94
CA ARG A 2 46.66 -14.68 -2.92
C ARG A 2 45.36 -14.79 -3.70
N ILE A 3 44.24 -14.93 -2.99
CA ILE A 3 42.91 -14.94 -3.59
C ILE A 3 42.70 -13.56 -4.23
N ASN A 4 42.42 -13.57 -5.54
CA ASN A 4 42.30 -12.40 -6.39
C ASN A 4 40.95 -11.71 -6.13
N TYR A 5 40.83 -10.99 -5.00
CA TYR A 5 39.60 -10.31 -4.58
C TYR A 5 39.14 -9.20 -5.54
N ARG A 6 40.01 -8.71 -6.43
CA ARG A 6 39.69 -7.61 -7.36
C ARG A 6 38.75 -8.02 -8.51
N SER A 7 38.72 -9.29 -8.91
CA SER A 7 37.87 -9.72 -10.02
C SER A 7 36.42 -10.00 -9.62
N SER A 8 36.15 -10.41 -8.37
CA SER A 8 34.78 -10.69 -7.92
C SER A 8 33.98 -9.42 -7.61
N LEU A 9 34.63 -8.37 -7.09
CA LEU A 9 34.02 -7.07 -6.84
C LEU A 9 33.51 -6.42 -8.14
N HIS A 10 34.31 -6.42 -9.21
CA HIS A 10 33.86 -5.90 -10.51
C HIS A 10 32.73 -6.71 -11.15
N HIS A 11 32.67 -8.03 -10.90
CA HIS A 11 31.58 -8.85 -11.41
C HIS A 11 30.26 -8.60 -10.66
N PHE A 12 30.34 -8.32 -9.35
CA PHE A 12 29.17 -8.00 -8.54
C PHE A 12 28.64 -6.59 -8.80
N GLU A 13 29.52 -5.60 -8.96
CA GLU A 13 29.17 -4.25 -9.41
C GLU A 13 28.41 -4.29 -10.74
N ASN A 14 28.87 -5.10 -11.70
CA ASN A 14 28.21 -5.24 -13.00
C ASN A 14 26.80 -5.83 -12.94
N LYS A 15 26.46 -6.66 -11.94
CA LYS A 15 25.13 -7.29 -11.81
C LYS A 15 24.12 -6.39 -11.11
N ILE A 16 24.50 -5.65 -10.06
CA ILE A 16 23.59 -4.69 -9.41
C ILE A 16 23.22 -3.57 -10.39
N VAL A 17 24.18 -3.13 -11.20
CA VAL A 17 23.94 -2.15 -12.27
C VAL A 17 22.88 -2.66 -13.27
N GLN A 18 22.79 -3.96 -13.55
CA GLN A 18 21.79 -4.50 -14.49
C GLN A 18 20.33 -4.37 -14.02
N ILE A 19 20.09 -4.15 -12.72
CA ILE A 19 18.75 -3.95 -12.17
C ILE A 19 18.19 -2.57 -12.57
N ILE A 20 19.05 -1.58 -12.81
CA ILE A 20 18.63 -0.25 -13.24
C ILE A 20 18.47 -0.24 -14.78
N PRO A 21 17.37 0.31 -15.34
CA PRO A 21 17.20 0.35 -16.79
C PRO A 21 18.35 1.08 -17.48
N GLN A 22 18.72 0.63 -18.68
CA GLN A 22 19.87 1.14 -19.43
C GLN A 22 19.86 2.67 -19.62
N VAL A 23 18.68 3.25 -19.87
CA VAL A 23 18.49 4.70 -20.05
C VAL A 23 19.02 5.55 -18.89
N TYR A 24 19.11 4.98 -17.68
CA TYR A 24 19.64 5.66 -16.49
C TYR A 24 21.12 5.39 -16.24
N ARG A 25 21.69 4.38 -16.90
CA ARG A 25 23.05 3.92 -16.64
C ARG A 25 24.10 4.68 -17.42
N ASP A 26 23.73 5.19 -18.58
CA ASP A 26 24.67 5.80 -19.52
C ASP A 26 25.16 7.20 -19.04
N ASP A 27 24.55 7.76 -17.99
CA ASP A 27 24.95 9.03 -17.39
C ASP A 27 25.32 8.89 -15.91
N TYR A 28 26.58 9.17 -15.61
CA TYR A 28 27.13 9.16 -14.26
C TYR A 28 26.36 10.05 -13.28
N ASN A 29 25.93 11.24 -13.70
CA ASN A 29 25.19 12.17 -12.83
C ASN A 29 23.83 11.59 -12.43
N THR A 30 23.22 10.84 -13.33
CA THR A 30 21.92 10.18 -13.09
C THR A 30 22.05 9.01 -12.14
N ILE A 31 23.04 8.13 -12.36
CA ILE A 31 23.33 7.06 -11.42
C ILE A 31 23.64 7.63 -10.03
N ASN A 32 24.50 8.64 -9.94
CA ASN A 32 24.86 9.26 -8.66
C ASN A 32 23.63 9.87 -7.97
N THR A 33 22.72 10.46 -8.74
CA THR A 33 21.43 10.94 -8.22
C THR A 33 20.60 9.79 -7.67
N LEU A 34 20.45 8.69 -8.40
CA LEU A 34 19.71 7.52 -7.91
C LEU A 34 20.31 7.00 -6.60
N TYR A 35 21.62 6.77 -6.55
CA TYR A 35 22.29 6.30 -5.32
C TYR A 35 22.13 7.27 -4.15
N LYS A 36 22.26 8.58 -4.38
CA LYS A 36 22.03 9.59 -3.34
C LYS A 36 20.64 9.46 -2.73
N TRP A 37 19.60 9.35 -3.56
CA TRP A 37 18.22 9.26 -3.08
C TRP A 37 17.87 7.89 -2.52
N THR A 38 18.46 6.81 -3.04
CA THR A 38 18.38 5.48 -2.40
C THR A 38 18.97 5.54 -0.99
N PHE A 39 20.16 6.14 -0.84
CA PHE A 39 20.84 6.26 0.45
C PHE A 39 20.03 7.08 1.45
N ILE A 40 19.54 8.25 1.04
CA ILE A 40 18.65 9.09 1.87
C ILE A 40 17.40 8.28 2.27
N GLY A 41 16.74 7.64 1.31
CA GLY A 41 15.55 6.83 1.55
C GLY A 41 15.79 5.66 2.51
N ILE A 42 16.94 4.97 2.38
CA ILE A 42 17.36 3.89 3.29
C ILE A 42 17.55 4.45 4.70
N ILE A 43 18.32 5.52 4.87
CA ILE A 43 18.59 6.09 6.19
C ILE A 43 17.30 6.44 6.91
N ILE A 44 16.38 7.12 6.22
CA ILE A 44 15.09 7.51 6.81
C ILE A 44 14.33 6.27 7.32
N ARG A 45 14.28 5.20 6.52
CA ARG A 45 13.60 3.95 6.90
C ARG A 45 14.29 3.25 8.07
N LEU A 46 15.61 3.13 8.01
CA LEU A 46 16.42 2.48 9.06
C LEU A 46 16.29 3.21 10.40
N ILE A 47 16.09 4.53 10.40
CA ILE A 47 15.81 5.30 11.63
C ILE A 47 14.51 4.83 12.28
N PHE A 48 13.43 4.61 11.52
CA PHE A 48 12.12 4.25 12.11
C PHE A 48 11.95 2.75 12.37
N MET A 49 12.61 1.91 11.57
CA MET A 49 12.44 0.46 11.60
C MET A 49 12.49 -0.17 13.01
N PRO A 50 13.49 0.12 13.86
CA PRO A 50 13.59 -0.52 15.17
C PRO A 50 12.64 0.09 16.21
N PHE A 51 12.15 1.32 16.05
CA PHE A 51 11.53 2.07 17.14
C PHE A 51 10.01 2.22 17.04
N ALA A 52 9.46 2.10 15.83
CA ALA A 52 8.05 2.41 15.61
C ALA A 52 7.23 1.17 15.25
N ALA A 53 6.02 1.03 15.80
CA ALA A 53 5.11 -0.07 15.48
C ALA A 53 3.67 0.24 15.87
N HIS A 54 2.72 -0.44 15.22
CA HIS A 54 1.33 -0.54 15.63
C HIS A 54 0.98 -2.01 15.96
N SER A 55 -0.08 -2.24 16.74
CA SER A 55 -0.60 -3.60 17.03
C SER A 55 -0.89 -4.42 15.77
N ASP A 56 -1.19 -3.76 14.66
CA ASP A 56 -1.41 -4.38 13.35
C ASP A 56 -0.19 -5.15 12.85
N LEU A 57 1.03 -4.60 13.03
CA LEU A 57 2.27 -5.28 12.66
C LEU A 57 2.37 -6.60 13.41
N ILE A 58 2.17 -6.53 14.73
CA ILE A 58 2.24 -7.68 15.64
C ILE A 58 1.19 -8.71 15.26
N SER A 59 -0.03 -8.28 14.97
CA SER A 59 -1.14 -9.14 14.53
C SER A 59 -0.80 -9.92 13.26
N THR A 60 -0.17 -9.26 12.29
CA THR A 60 0.22 -9.92 11.03
C THR A 60 1.30 -10.97 11.25
N TYR A 61 2.32 -10.65 12.04
CA TYR A 61 3.39 -11.58 12.39
C TYR A 61 2.93 -12.71 13.32
N HIS A 62 1.97 -12.46 14.21
CA HIS A 62 1.32 -13.48 15.02
C HIS A 62 0.62 -14.51 14.13
N ARG A 63 -0.17 -14.06 13.14
CA ARG A 63 -0.79 -14.98 12.17
C ARG A 63 0.26 -15.78 11.41
N SER A 64 1.35 -15.16 10.96
CA SER A 64 2.46 -15.89 10.33
C SER A 64 3.15 -16.89 11.26
N TYR A 65 3.31 -16.55 12.54
CA TYR A 65 3.86 -17.47 13.53
C TYR A 65 2.93 -18.67 13.77
N LEU A 66 1.62 -18.46 13.80
CA LEU A 66 0.63 -19.52 13.90
C LEU A 66 0.66 -20.46 12.68
N ILE A 67 0.80 -19.89 11.47
CA ILE A 67 0.99 -20.66 10.22
C ILE A 67 2.24 -21.55 10.33
N LEU A 68 3.35 -20.97 10.79
CA LEU A 68 4.62 -21.68 10.95
C LEU A 68 4.50 -22.88 11.91
N ASN A 69 3.71 -22.75 12.97
CA ASN A 69 3.49 -23.81 13.96
C ASN A 69 2.33 -24.77 13.60
N GLY A 70 1.74 -24.64 12.41
CA GLY A 70 0.64 -25.51 11.98
C GLY A 70 -0.68 -25.30 12.74
N SER A 71 -0.89 -24.12 13.32
CA SER A 71 -2.14 -23.80 14.02
C SER A 71 -3.29 -23.64 13.04
N THR A 72 -4.44 -24.22 13.39
CA THR A 72 -5.69 -24.12 12.62
C THR A 72 -6.46 -22.83 12.87
N SER A 73 -5.98 -21.96 13.77
CA SER A 73 -6.65 -20.69 14.11
C SER A 73 -6.51 -19.60 13.03
N VAL A 74 -5.65 -19.81 12.03
CA VAL A 74 -5.50 -18.89 10.90
C VAL A 74 -6.38 -19.34 9.75
N ASN A 75 -7.44 -18.56 9.54
CA ASN A 75 -8.48 -18.86 8.56
C ASN A 75 -8.03 -18.60 7.12
N LEU A 76 -7.29 -17.51 6.87
CA LEU A 76 -6.91 -17.10 5.53
C LEU A 76 -5.39 -16.97 5.42
N TYR A 77 -4.77 -17.79 4.58
CA TYR A 77 -3.36 -17.67 4.21
C TYR A 77 -3.23 -16.65 3.09
N THR A 78 -2.63 -15.50 3.39
CA THR A 78 -2.21 -14.52 2.36
C THR A 78 -0.77 -14.79 1.92
N LEU A 79 -0.40 -14.39 0.70
CA LEU A 79 0.99 -14.48 0.24
C LEU A 79 1.92 -13.72 1.19
N THR A 80 1.49 -12.55 1.68
CA THR A 80 2.28 -11.82 2.69
C THR A 80 2.54 -12.65 3.94
N GLN A 81 1.53 -13.31 4.49
CA GLN A 81 1.70 -14.08 5.71
C GLN A 81 2.58 -15.31 5.49
N ILE A 82 2.47 -15.98 4.34
CA ILE A 82 3.35 -17.09 3.95
C ILE A 82 4.80 -16.58 3.89
N MET A 83 5.03 -15.45 3.21
CA MET A 83 6.34 -14.83 3.13
C MET A 83 6.90 -14.49 4.52
N GLN A 84 6.11 -13.82 5.36
CA GLN A 84 6.50 -13.49 6.73
C GLN A 84 6.84 -14.75 7.54
N SER A 85 6.08 -15.85 7.36
CA SER A 85 6.37 -17.14 8.02
C SER A 85 7.72 -17.71 7.61
N LEU A 86 8.09 -17.59 6.33
CA LEU A 86 9.41 -17.99 5.84
C LEU A 86 10.53 -17.13 6.43
N PHE A 87 10.30 -15.83 6.62
CA PHE A 87 11.25 -14.97 7.34
C PHE A 87 11.37 -15.34 8.82
N LEU A 88 10.26 -15.72 9.47
CA LEU A 88 10.26 -16.15 10.87
C LEU A 88 11.11 -17.41 11.10
N LEU A 89 11.19 -18.34 10.14
CA LEU A 89 12.12 -19.49 10.19
C LEU A 89 13.58 -19.08 10.39
N VAL A 90 13.96 -17.91 9.87
CA VAL A 90 15.31 -17.35 10.04
C VAL A 90 15.36 -16.50 11.31
N TYR A 91 14.31 -15.73 11.60
CA TYR A 91 14.31 -14.81 12.74
C TYR A 91 14.29 -15.50 14.10
N GLN A 92 13.77 -16.73 14.20
CA GLN A 92 13.79 -17.50 15.44
C GLN A 92 15.19 -17.70 16.03
N TYR A 93 16.25 -17.63 15.22
CA TYR A 93 17.63 -17.70 15.69
C TYR A 93 18.13 -16.38 16.32
N PHE A 94 17.42 -15.28 16.12
CA PHE A 94 17.82 -13.94 16.55
C PHE A 94 16.90 -13.34 17.62
N ILE A 95 15.64 -13.78 17.70
CA ILE A 95 14.61 -13.27 18.60
C ILE A 95 13.71 -14.38 19.16
N PRO A 96 13.23 -14.26 20.42
CA PRO A 96 12.34 -15.24 21.03
C PRO A 96 10.90 -15.10 20.49
N LEU A 97 10.60 -15.76 19.37
CA LEU A 97 9.29 -15.62 18.70
C LEU A 97 8.11 -15.98 19.60
N ASN A 98 8.25 -16.99 20.46
CA ASN A 98 7.18 -17.43 21.34
C ASN A 98 6.79 -16.32 22.33
N GLU A 99 7.77 -15.66 22.95
CA GLU A 99 7.52 -14.54 23.89
C GLU A 99 6.89 -13.32 23.21
N LEU A 100 7.26 -13.06 21.96
CA LEU A 100 6.81 -11.87 21.22
C LEU A 100 5.42 -12.06 20.59
N LEU A 101 5.18 -13.25 20.03
CA LEU A 101 4.09 -13.51 19.10
C LEU A 101 3.10 -14.56 19.58
N MET A 102 3.31 -15.28 20.69
CA MET A 102 2.30 -16.22 21.17
C MET A 102 1.35 -15.55 22.17
N TYR A 103 0.07 -15.46 21.79
CA TYR A 103 -1.04 -15.16 22.68
C TYR A 103 -2.29 -15.92 22.22
N GLN A 104 -3.27 -16.09 23.10
CA GLN A 104 -4.45 -16.91 22.87
C GLN A 104 -5.71 -16.06 22.67
N GLY A 105 -6.72 -16.65 22.03
CA GLY A 105 -8.08 -16.11 21.98
C GLY A 105 -8.36 -15.10 20.86
N SER A 106 -7.37 -14.67 20.08
CA SER A 106 -7.60 -13.78 18.93
C SER A 106 -6.45 -13.86 17.93
N THR A 107 -6.74 -13.62 16.64
CA THR A 107 -5.73 -13.44 15.58
C THR A 107 -5.27 -11.99 15.43
N SER A 108 -5.83 -11.08 16.24
CA SER A 108 -5.50 -9.67 16.30
C SER A 108 -4.92 -9.33 17.67
N CYS A 109 -3.87 -8.51 17.68
CA CYS A 109 -3.13 -8.13 18.88
C CYS A 109 -3.95 -7.13 19.69
N SER A 110 -4.20 -7.43 20.96
CA SER A 110 -4.83 -6.49 21.88
C SER A 110 -3.90 -5.33 22.21
N THR A 111 -4.47 -4.19 22.60
CA THR A 111 -3.70 -3.04 23.10
C THR A 111 -2.83 -3.43 24.29
N SER A 112 -3.33 -4.27 25.20
CA SER A 112 -2.56 -4.76 26.36
C SER A 112 -1.36 -5.60 25.93
N HIS A 113 -1.53 -6.57 25.02
CA HIS A 113 -0.38 -7.36 24.54
C HIS A 113 0.64 -6.49 23.82
N TRP A 114 0.18 -5.52 23.03
CA TRP A 114 1.07 -4.59 22.35
C TRP A 114 1.88 -3.76 23.34
N LEU A 115 1.24 -3.08 24.28
CA LEU A 115 1.88 -2.08 25.14
C LEU A 115 2.56 -2.69 26.38
N ASP A 116 1.97 -3.72 26.98
CA ASP A 116 2.41 -4.29 28.26
C ASP A 116 3.38 -5.47 28.06
N THR A 117 3.26 -6.21 26.94
CA THR A 117 4.09 -7.40 26.67
C THR A 117 5.12 -7.15 25.59
N PHE A 118 4.68 -6.82 24.37
CA PHE A 118 5.56 -6.76 23.21
C PHE A 118 6.55 -5.59 23.30
N VAL A 119 6.04 -4.40 23.61
CA VAL A 119 6.84 -3.17 23.72
C VAL A 119 7.85 -3.22 24.87
N GLN A 120 7.56 -3.99 25.92
CA GLN A 120 8.45 -4.18 27.08
C GLN A 120 9.50 -5.29 26.87
N ASN A 121 9.41 -6.08 25.80
CA ASN A 121 10.33 -7.18 25.59
C ASN A 121 11.76 -6.67 25.30
N HIS A 122 12.76 -7.28 25.95
CA HIS A 122 14.17 -6.91 25.83
C HIS A 122 14.73 -7.02 24.39
N THR A 123 14.07 -7.74 23.49
CA THR A 123 14.44 -7.85 22.07
C THR A 123 13.59 -7.00 21.11
N VAL A 124 12.71 -6.13 21.63
CA VAL A 124 11.72 -5.38 20.82
C VAL A 124 12.34 -4.64 19.63
N PHE A 125 13.46 -3.93 19.82
CA PHE A 125 14.10 -3.19 18.73
C PHE A 125 14.61 -4.11 17.62
N ARG A 126 15.14 -5.28 17.99
CA ARG A 126 15.62 -6.29 17.04
C ARG A 126 14.43 -6.91 16.31
N ALA A 127 13.35 -7.25 17.03
CA ALA A 127 12.14 -7.80 16.45
C ALA A 127 11.51 -6.83 15.45
N LEU A 128 11.32 -5.57 15.83
CA LEU A 128 10.76 -4.53 14.98
C LEU A 128 11.61 -4.25 13.73
N PHE A 129 12.94 -4.26 13.87
CA PHE A 129 13.85 -4.14 12.74
C PHE A 129 13.67 -5.31 11.76
N LEU A 130 13.75 -6.55 12.27
CA LEU A 130 13.64 -7.77 11.46
C LEU A 130 12.28 -7.84 10.76
N PHE A 131 11.18 -7.56 11.48
CA PHE A 131 9.82 -7.60 10.93
C PHE A 131 9.57 -6.62 9.77
N LYS A 132 10.42 -5.60 9.59
CA LYS A 132 10.27 -4.64 8.49
C LYS A 132 11.23 -4.87 7.33
N ILE A 133 12.16 -5.83 7.44
CA ILE A 133 13.08 -6.19 6.34
C ILE A 133 12.31 -6.64 5.09
N PRO A 134 11.29 -7.50 5.16
CA PRO A 134 10.55 -7.90 3.97
C PRO A 134 9.89 -6.69 3.29
N TYR A 135 9.40 -5.73 4.09
CA TYR A 135 8.72 -4.55 3.56
C TYR A 135 9.70 -3.64 2.83
N LEU A 136 10.92 -3.51 3.37
CA LEU A 136 12.02 -2.76 2.79
C LEU A 136 12.43 -3.30 1.41
N LEU A 137 12.49 -4.63 1.25
CA LEU A 137 12.81 -5.26 -0.03
C LEU A 137 11.80 -4.89 -1.12
N PHE A 138 10.50 -5.00 -0.82
CA PHE A 138 9.42 -4.70 -1.78
C PHE A 138 9.26 -3.19 -2.02
N ASP A 139 9.58 -2.36 -1.04
CA ASP A 139 9.60 -0.91 -1.18
C ASP A 139 10.69 -0.46 -2.18
N PHE A 140 11.91 -0.99 -2.07
CA PHE A 140 12.96 -0.71 -3.07
C PHE A 140 12.65 -1.28 -4.44
N ALA A 141 12.11 -2.50 -4.49
CA ALA A 141 11.67 -3.10 -5.74
C ALA A 141 10.59 -2.25 -6.41
N SER A 142 9.68 -1.64 -5.64
CA SER A 142 8.67 -0.70 -6.15
C SER A 142 9.30 0.55 -6.79
N GLY A 143 10.26 1.18 -6.11
CA GLY A 143 11.01 2.31 -6.68
C GLY A 143 11.73 1.93 -7.98
N ILE A 144 12.39 0.78 -8.02
CA ILE A 144 13.07 0.28 -9.23
C ILE A 144 12.08 -0.02 -10.35
N THR A 145 10.90 -0.59 -10.04
CA THR A 145 9.85 -0.83 -11.03
C THR A 145 9.32 0.48 -11.61
N LEU A 146 9.22 1.56 -10.82
CA LEU A 146 8.86 2.89 -11.33
C LEU A 146 9.86 3.40 -12.39
N LEU A 147 11.16 3.16 -12.22
CA LEU A 147 12.17 3.50 -13.25
C LEU A 147 11.96 2.70 -14.54
N HIS A 148 11.53 1.44 -14.44
CA HIS A 148 11.21 0.62 -15.62
C HIS A 148 9.91 1.03 -16.31
N ILE A 149 8.91 1.44 -15.53
CA ILE A 149 7.65 1.98 -16.08
C ILE A 149 7.95 3.29 -16.79
N LEU A 150 8.67 4.22 -16.15
CA LEU A 150 8.97 5.52 -16.71
C LEU A 150 10.32 5.42 -17.43
N ASN A 151 10.37 4.94 -18.66
CA ASN A 151 11.62 4.80 -19.44
C ASN A 151 12.18 6.14 -19.97
N GLU A 152 11.78 7.26 -19.37
CA GLU A 152 12.25 8.61 -19.69
C GLU A 152 13.00 9.17 -18.48
N LYS A 153 14.26 9.55 -18.72
CA LYS A 153 15.25 9.84 -17.68
C LYS A 153 14.78 10.86 -16.63
N SER A 154 14.27 12.01 -17.06
CA SER A 154 13.79 13.08 -16.18
C SER A 154 12.59 12.61 -15.33
N LYS A 155 11.59 12.00 -15.96
CA LYS A 155 10.35 11.54 -15.34
C LYS A 155 10.59 10.41 -14.35
N GLY A 156 11.38 9.40 -14.72
CA GLY A 156 11.65 8.28 -13.81
C GLY A 156 12.50 8.69 -12.62
N ILE A 157 13.49 9.58 -12.79
CA ILE A 157 14.24 10.14 -11.66
C ILE A 157 13.29 10.91 -10.71
N LEU A 158 12.37 11.72 -11.24
CA LEU A 158 11.40 12.44 -10.43
C LEU A 158 10.50 11.49 -9.62
N ALA A 159 9.91 10.49 -10.28
CA ALA A 159 9.05 9.51 -9.62
C ALA A 159 9.81 8.68 -8.57
N TYR A 160 11.06 8.31 -8.86
CA TYR A 160 11.92 7.57 -7.94
C TYR A 160 12.25 8.40 -6.70
N LYS A 161 12.66 9.66 -6.88
CA LYS A 161 12.90 10.60 -5.77
C LYS A 161 11.66 10.73 -4.91
N PHE A 162 10.52 11.01 -5.54
CA PHE A 162 9.24 11.14 -4.87
C PHE A 162 8.94 9.90 -4.02
N TRP A 163 9.08 8.69 -4.58
CA TRP A 163 8.86 7.43 -3.87
C TRP A 163 9.80 7.25 -2.67
N MET A 164 11.10 7.52 -2.86
CA MET A 164 12.12 7.30 -1.82
C MET A 164 11.94 8.18 -0.59
N VAL A 165 11.35 9.37 -0.73
CA VAL A 165 11.12 10.27 0.41
C VAL A 165 9.65 10.56 0.67
N ASN A 166 8.73 9.75 0.12
CA ASN A 166 7.30 9.97 0.32
C ASN A 166 6.92 9.73 1.80
N PRO A 167 6.42 10.75 2.52
CA PRO A 167 6.12 10.64 3.95
C PRO A 167 4.97 9.67 4.24
N ILE A 168 4.03 9.46 3.31
CA ILE A 168 2.93 8.50 3.50
C ILE A 168 3.46 7.07 3.47
N ILE A 169 4.38 6.74 2.55
CA ILE A 169 5.01 5.40 2.54
C ILE A 169 5.85 5.19 3.80
N ILE A 170 6.66 6.19 4.18
CA ILE A 170 7.48 6.13 5.39
C ILE A 170 6.59 5.88 6.61
N PHE A 171 5.52 6.66 6.76
CA PHE A 171 4.56 6.52 7.83
C PHE A 171 3.87 5.15 7.82
N SER A 172 3.19 4.79 6.74
CA SER A 172 2.36 3.57 6.68
C SER A 172 3.18 2.29 6.88
N VAL A 173 4.40 2.24 6.35
CA VAL A 173 5.20 1.00 6.31
C VAL A 173 6.16 0.91 7.48
N TYR A 174 6.81 2.02 7.87
CA TYR A 174 7.90 1.97 8.84
C TYR A 174 7.56 2.56 10.19
N ILE A 175 6.64 3.51 10.26
CA ILE A 175 6.15 4.05 11.54
C ILE A 175 4.99 3.18 12.04
N PHE A 176 3.96 3.05 11.21
CA PHE A 176 2.77 2.26 11.50
C PHE A 176 3.03 0.74 11.37
N GLY A 177 3.96 0.32 10.51
CA GLY A 177 4.40 -1.08 10.44
C GLY A 177 3.55 -1.97 9.54
N ARG A 178 2.99 -1.45 8.44
CA ARG A 178 2.17 -2.26 7.52
C ARG A 178 2.92 -2.72 6.29
N TYR A 179 2.56 -3.91 5.83
CA TYR A 179 3.13 -4.58 4.68
C TYR A 179 2.64 -4.04 3.33
N GLU A 180 2.08 -2.83 3.26
CA GLU A 180 1.40 -2.31 2.07
C GLU A 180 2.31 -2.26 0.82
N THR A 181 3.64 -2.15 1.00
CA THR A 181 4.61 -2.19 -0.11
C THR A 181 4.64 -3.53 -0.86
N ILE A 182 4.31 -4.65 -0.21
CA ILE A 182 4.28 -5.96 -0.86
C ILE A 182 3.21 -6.00 -1.97
N PRO A 183 1.92 -5.74 -1.69
CA PRO A 183 0.93 -5.76 -2.75
C PRO A 183 0.99 -4.52 -3.67
N ILE A 184 1.47 -3.36 -3.21
CA ILE A 184 1.74 -2.21 -4.10
C ILE A 184 2.79 -2.57 -5.16
N PHE A 185 3.83 -3.33 -4.80
CA PHE A 185 4.80 -3.81 -5.78
C PHE A 185 4.14 -4.64 -6.89
N PHE A 186 3.17 -5.50 -6.56
CA PHE A 186 2.43 -6.27 -7.56
C PHE A 186 1.51 -5.40 -8.44
N VAL A 187 0.95 -4.30 -7.90
CA VAL A 187 0.26 -3.28 -8.71
C VAL A 187 1.24 -2.59 -9.68
N LEU A 188 2.44 -2.24 -9.23
CA LEU A 188 3.47 -1.65 -10.10
C LEU A 188 3.96 -2.64 -11.16
N LEU A 189 4.15 -3.92 -10.82
CA LEU A 189 4.45 -4.96 -11.80
C LEU A 189 3.34 -5.12 -12.84
N SER A 190 2.08 -5.05 -12.40
CA SER A 190 0.93 -5.06 -13.29
C SER A 190 0.99 -3.91 -14.30
N LEU A 191 1.26 -2.67 -13.85
CA LEU A 191 1.46 -1.51 -14.72
C LEU A 191 2.66 -1.67 -15.65
N TYR A 192 3.78 -2.17 -15.14
CA TYR A 192 4.98 -2.44 -15.94
C TYR A 192 4.70 -3.39 -17.10
N PHE A 193 3.99 -4.50 -16.84
CA PHE A 193 3.61 -5.44 -17.89
C PHE A 193 2.53 -4.89 -18.82
N ALA A 194 1.61 -4.06 -18.33
CA ALA A 194 0.64 -3.37 -19.18
C ALA A 194 1.36 -2.47 -20.20
N LYS A 195 2.35 -1.70 -19.74
CA LYS A 195 3.16 -0.84 -20.60
C LYS A 195 3.94 -1.62 -21.68
N ARG A 196 4.32 -2.86 -21.40
CA ARG A 196 5.01 -3.75 -22.35
C ARG A 196 4.07 -4.63 -23.16
N GLU A 197 2.77 -4.34 -23.15
CA GLU A 197 1.73 -5.09 -23.87
C GLU A 197 1.69 -6.58 -23.50
N LYS A 198 2.15 -6.94 -22.28
CA LYS A 198 2.05 -8.30 -21.72
C LYS A 198 0.76 -8.44 -20.94
N THR A 199 -0.36 -8.39 -21.67
CA THR A 199 -1.73 -8.27 -21.16
C THR A 199 -2.10 -9.28 -20.06
N TYR A 200 -1.92 -10.58 -20.30
CA TYR A 200 -2.25 -11.61 -19.29
C TYR A 200 -1.38 -11.55 -18.06
N LEU A 201 -0.07 -11.31 -18.23
CA LEU A 201 0.86 -11.22 -17.11
C LEU A 201 0.58 -9.98 -16.26
N SER A 202 0.21 -8.87 -16.91
CA SER A 202 -0.23 -7.66 -16.24
C SER A 202 -1.44 -7.92 -15.35
N VAL A 203 -2.50 -8.52 -15.90
CA VAL A 203 -3.72 -8.82 -15.14
C VAL A 203 -3.49 -9.89 -14.06
N PHE A 204 -2.61 -10.86 -14.30
CA PHE A 204 -2.24 -11.87 -13.31
C PHE A 204 -1.50 -11.24 -12.12
N MET A 205 -0.57 -10.30 -12.34
CA MET A 205 0.07 -9.55 -11.25
C MET A 205 -0.94 -8.72 -10.45
N LEU A 206 -1.94 -8.13 -11.10
CA LEU A 206 -3.04 -7.46 -10.40
C LEU A 206 -3.84 -8.46 -9.54
N SER A 207 -4.07 -9.68 -10.03
CA SER A 207 -4.74 -10.74 -9.26
C SER A 207 -4.03 -11.06 -7.95
N ILE A 208 -2.69 -11.08 -7.94
CA ILE A 208 -1.89 -11.25 -6.71
C ILE A 208 -2.13 -10.09 -5.74
N ALA A 209 -2.19 -8.85 -6.22
CA ALA A 209 -2.50 -7.71 -5.37
C ALA A 209 -3.94 -7.77 -4.80
N ILE A 210 -4.91 -8.28 -5.59
CA ILE A 210 -6.31 -8.47 -5.18
C ILE A 210 -6.43 -9.51 -4.06
N THR A 211 -5.61 -10.58 -4.07
CA THR A 211 -5.61 -11.57 -2.98
C THR A 211 -5.09 -11.02 -1.65
N GLU A 212 -4.27 -9.96 -1.70
CA GLU A 212 -3.71 -9.33 -0.50
C GLU A 212 -4.63 -8.26 0.08
N ARG A 213 -5.32 -7.51 -0.79
CA ARG A 213 -6.31 -6.47 -0.44
C ARG A 213 -7.40 -6.42 -1.50
N ALA A 214 -8.62 -6.11 -1.09
CA ALA A 214 -9.73 -5.96 -2.03
C ALA A 214 -9.64 -4.69 -2.91
N TYR A 215 -8.97 -3.61 -2.49
CA TYR A 215 -8.95 -2.33 -3.22
C TYR A 215 -8.51 -2.44 -4.70
N PRO A 216 -7.46 -3.21 -5.07
CA PRO A 216 -7.05 -3.37 -6.45
C PRO A 216 -8.09 -4.03 -7.36
N LEU A 217 -9.13 -4.65 -6.80
CA LEU A 217 -10.23 -5.20 -7.58
C LEU A 217 -10.95 -4.09 -8.37
N PHE A 218 -11.01 -2.87 -7.82
CA PHE A 218 -11.57 -1.72 -8.51
C PHE A 218 -10.72 -1.22 -9.68
N PHE A 219 -9.47 -1.71 -9.84
CA PHE A 219 -8.67 -1.40 -11.02
C PHE A 219 -8.98 -2.34 -12.18
N LEU A 220 -9.45 -3.56 -11.87
CA LEU A 220 -9.60 -4.64 -12.84
C LEU A 220 -10.45 -4.26 -14.06
N PRO A 221 -11.60 -3.56 -13.94
CA PRO A 221 -12.38 -3.18 -15.11
C PRO A 221 -11.59 -2.32 -16.11
N PHE A 222 -10.72 -1.43 -15.65
CA PHE A 222 -9.91 -0.58 -16.53
C PHE A 222 -8.82 -1.40 -17.25
N TYR A 223 -8.23 -2.38 -16.58
CA TYR A 223 -7.29 -3.31 -17.21
C TYR A 223 -7.98 -4.19 -18.26
N VAL A 224 -9.13 -4.78 -17.92
CA VAL A 224 -9.89 -5.65 -18.84
C VAL A 224 -10.35 -4.87 -20.06
N LEU A 225 -10.97 -3.71 -19.86
CA LEU A 225 -11.50 -2.89 -20.94
C LEU A 225 -10.40 -2.20 -21.75
N GLY A 226 -9.26 -1.87 -21.12
CA GLY A 226 -8.15 -1.18 -21.76
C GLY A 226 -7.20 -2.11 -22.53
N LEU A 227 -6.97 -3.34 -22.04
CA LEU A 227 -6.03 -4.27 -22.66
C LEU A 227 -6.72 -5.32 -23.55
N GLY A 228 -8.01 -5.61 -23.34
CA GLY A 228 -8.74 -6.63 -24.09
C GLY A 228 -9.23 -6.12 -25.45
N LYS A 229 -8.85 -6.80 -26.53
CA LYS A 229 -9.16 -6.39 -27.93
C LYS A 229 -10.57 -6.76 -28.35
N ASN A 230 -11.10 -7.88 -27.87
CA ASN A 230 -12.45 -8.37 -28.18
C ASN A 230 -13.15 -8.95 -26.93
N LEU A 231 -14.43 -9.29 -27.04
CA LEU A 231 -15.23 -9.78 -25.91
C LEU A 231 -14.64 -11.05 -25.28
N TYR A 232 -14.16 -11.98 -26.11
CA TYR A 232 -13.55 -13.23 -25.64
C TYR A 232 -12.28 -12.99 -24.82
N GLU A 233 -11.40 -12.10 -25.29
CA GLU A 233 -10.21 -11.71 -24.54
C GLU A 233 -10.58 -10.98 -23.24
N LYS A 234 -11.58 -10.09 -23.26
CA LYS A 234 -12.07 -9.42 -22.06
C LYS A 234 -12.56 -10.41 -21.01
N ILE A 235 -13.34 -11.43 -21.41
CA ILE A 235 -13.79 -12.49 -20.51
C ILE A 235 -12.59 -13.23 -19.91
N LYS A 236 -11.62 -13.63 -20.75
CA LYS A 236 -10.40 -14.29 -20.27
C LYS A 236 -9.60 -13.44 -19.29
N LEU A 237 -9.47 -12.14 -19.55
CA LEU A 237 -8.78 -11.22 -18.64
C LEU A 237 -9.53 -11.04 -17.34
N SER A 238 -10.87 -10.92 -17.37
CA SER A 238 -11.68 -10.89 -16.15
C SER A 238 -11.42 -12.14 -15.31
N PHE A 239 -11.49 -13.33 -15.92
CA PHE A 239 -11.17 -14.59 -15.22
C PHE A 239 -9.75 -14.60 -14.68
N THR A 240 -8.75 -14.17 -15.48
CA THR A 240 -7.35 -14.08 -15.04
C THR A 240 -7.20 -13.17 -13.82
N GLY A 241 -7.91 -12.03 -13.80
CA GLY A 241 -7.81 -11.05 -12.72
C GLY A 241 -8.43 -11.51 -11.41
N ILE A 242 -9.51 -12.28 -11.48
CA ILE A 242 -10.19 -12.81 -10.28
C ILE A 242 -9.73 -14.23 -9.90
N PHE A 243 -8.93 -14.90 -10.74
CA PHE A 243 -8.60 -16.32 -10.59
C PHE A 243 -8.01 -16.64 -9.23
N LEU A 244 -6.96 -15.91 -8.79
CA LEU A 244 -6.30 -16.20 -7.52
C LEU A 244 -7.22 -15.92 -6.32
N PHE A 245 -8.04 -14.87 -6.40
CA PHE A 245 -9.02 -14.53 -5.38
C PHE A 245 -10.11 -15.61 -5.25
N LEU A 246 -10.64 -16.10 -6.37
CA LEU A 246 -11.59 -17.21 -6.38
C LEU A 246 -10.95 -18.49 -5.85
N LEU A 247 -9.73 -18.81 -6.28
CA LEU A 247 -8.99 -19.98 -5.82
C LEU A 247 -8.79 -19.94 -4.30
N GLN A 248 -8.34 -18.81 -3.76
CA GLN A 248 -8.17 -18.60 -2.32
C GLN A 248 -9.51 -18.76 -1.58
N SER A 249 -10.59 -18.18 -2.11
CA SER A 249 -11.94 -18.28 -1.53
C SER A 249 -12.46 -19.72 -1.52
N VAL A 250 -12.22 -20.48 -2.58
CA VAL A 250 -12.61 -21.91 -2.68
C VAL A 250 -11.80 -22.76 -1.70
N ILE A 251 -10.48 -22.59 -1.65
CA ILE A 251 -9.62 -23.29 -0.69
C ILE A 251 -10.08 -22.99 0.74
N PHE A 252 -10.38 -21.73 1.04
CA PHE A 252 -10.87 -21.34 2.35
C PHE A 252 -12.22 -21.98 2.68
N LYS A 253 -13.16 -21.99 1.72
CA LYS A 253 -14.46 -22.61 1.94
C LYS A 253 -14.35 -24.12 2.18
N ILE A 254 -13.50 -24.81 1.42
CA ILE A 254 -13.20 -26.24 1.63
C ILE A 254 -12.60 -26.44 3.03
N TYR A 255 -11.62 -25.64 3.42
CA TYR A 255 -10.99 -25.72 4.73
C TYR A 255 -11.98 -25.49 5.88
N SER A 256 -12.84 -24.47 5.77
CA SER A 256 -13.90 -24.17 6.72
C SER A 256 -14.88 -25.34 6.89
N ILE A 257 -15.29 -25.98 5.78
CA ILE A 257 -16.13 -27.18 5.81
C ILE A 257 -15.42 -28.35 6.51
N LEU A 258 -14.14 -28.57 6.21
CA LEU A 258 -13.38 -29.69 6.79
C LEU A 258 -13.08 -29.51 8.28
N THR A 259 -13.02 -28.27 8.77
CA THR A 259 -12.61 -27.95 10.15
C THR A 259 -13.75 -27.48 11.05
N ASN A 260 -14.97 -27.31 10.51
CA ASN A 260 -16.12 -26.70 11.19
C ASN A 260 -15.83 -25.30 11.74
N ILE A 261 -14.85 -24.59 11.19
CA ILE A 261 -14.55 -23.21 11.56
C ILE A 261 -15.46 -22.30 10.71
N PRO A 262 -16.22 -21.38 11.32
CA PRO A 262 -17.10 -20.48 10.57
C PRO A 262 -16.32 -19.67 9.53
N SER A 263 -16.79 -19.67 8.28
CA SER A 263 -16.24 -18.83 7.24
C SER A 263 -16.68 -17.39 7.48
N GLU A 264 -15.74 -16.48 7.74
CA GLU A 264 -16.04 -15.05 7.71
C GLU A 264 -16.47 -14.66 6.29
N ASN A 265 -17.65 -14.05 6.17
CA ASN A 265 -18.14 -13.55 4.90
C ASN A 265 -17.38 -12.27 4.55
N ILE A 266 -16.69 -12.25 3.41
CA ILE A 266 -15.98 -11.05 2.90
C ILE A 266 -16.92 -9.84 2.79
N VAL A 267 -18.20 -10.09 2.53
CA VAL A 267 -19.28 -9.09 2.43
C VAL A 267 -19.57 -8.41 3.78
N GLU A 268 -19.36 -9.11 4.89
CA GLU A 268 -19.58 -8.62 6.26
C GLU A 268 -18.33 -7.96 6.86
N SER A 269 -17.26 -7.78 6.06
CA SER A 269 -16.04 -7.12 6.54
C SER A 269 -16.23 -5.61 6.69
N HIS A 270 -15.59 -5.00 7.70
CA HIS A 270 -15.56 -3.54 7.92
C HIS A 270 -15.16 -2.70 6.69
N PHE A 271 -14.57 -3.34 5.68
CA PHE A 271 -14.25 -2.72 4.40
C PHE A 271 -15.50 -2.28 3.62
N SER A 272 -16.58 -3.06 3.64
CA SER A 272 -17.82 -2.69 2.94
C SER A 272 -18.44 -1.45 3.59
N ASP A 273 -18.43 -1.38 4.92
CA ASP A 273 -18.88 -0.21 5.68
C ASP A 273 -18.13 1.07 5.29
N TYR A 274 -16.81 0.97 5.11
CA TYR A 274 -15.98 2.10 4.66
C TYR A 274 -16.38 2.58 3.27
N LEU A 275 -16.54 1.67 2.31
CA LEU A 275 -16.92 2.01 0.93
C LEU A 275 -18.30 2.67 0.84
N LEU A 276 -19.24 2.20 1.67
CA LEU A 276 -20.64 2.62 1.66
C LEU A 276 -20.93 3.76 2.64
N SER A 277 -19.91 4.28 3.33
CA SER A 277 -20.05 5.29 4.40
C SER A 277 -20.69 6.61 3.94
N MET A 278 -20.29 7.19 2.81
CA MET A 278 -20.95 8.39 2.27
C MET A 278 -22.11 7.98 1.36
N ASN A 279 -23.30 8.34 1.79
CA ASN A 279 -24.53 8.03 1.09
C ASN A 279 -25.60 9.11 1.28
N PHE A 280 -26.59 9.10 0.39
CA PHE A 280 -27.80 9.91 0.49
C PHE A 280 -29.02 8.99 0.53
N GLU A 281 -29.84 9.13 1.57
CA GLU A 281 -31.17 8.50 1.62
C GLU A 281 -32.15 9.33 0.79
N ILE A 282 -32.75 8.71 -0.23
CA ILE A 282 -33.69 9.37 -1.14
C ILE A 282 -35.15 9.18 -0.67
N GLY A 283 -35.38 8.24 0.25
CA GLY A 283 -36.69 7.86 0.77
C GLY A 283 -37.06 6.41 0.42
N TYR A 284 -38.09 5.85 1.06
CA TYR A 284 -38.58 4.48 0.83
C TYR A 284 -37.53 3.37 0.96
N GLY A 285 -36.53 3.56 1.83
CA GLY A 285 -35.43 2.61 2.00
C GLY A 285 -34.43 2.58 0.83
N GLN A 286 -34.45 3.58 -0.05
CA GLN A 286 -33.48 3.72 -1.13
C GLN A 286 -32.32 4.62 -0.72
N THR A 287 -31.11 4.13 -0.95
CA THR A 287 -29.86 4.80 -0.59
C THR A 287 -28.93 4.84 -1.80
N VAL A 288 -28.41 6.02 -2.12
CA VAL A 288 -27.37 6.18 -3.15
C VAL A 288 -26.02 6.29 -2.47
N TYR A 289 -25.18 5.28 -2.69
CA TYR A 289 -23.80 5.24 -2.22
C TYR A 289 -22.89 6.01 -3.19
N ILE A 290 -22.23 7.06 -2.69
CA ILE A 290 -21.55 8.05 -3.55
C ILE A 290 -20.33 7.45 -4.22
N PHE A 291 -19.54 6.65 -3.51
CA PHE A 291 -18.42 5.93 -4.11
C PHE A 291 -18.86 5.06 -5.29
N ILE A 292 -19.94 4.28 -5.11
CA ILE A 292 -20.45 3.36 -6.15
C ILE A 292 -20.96 4.14 -7.36
N ALA A 293 -21.72 5.23 -7.13
CA ALA A 293 -22.23 6.07 -8.21
C ALA A 293 -21.08 6.72 -9.02
N MET A 294 -20.08 7.28 -8.35
CA MET A 294 -18.92 7.89 -9.00
C MET A 294 -18.03 6.86 -9.70
N TYR A 295 -17.85 5.68 -9.11
CA TYR A 295 -17.10 4.57 -9.74
C TYR A 295 -17.81 4.05 -10.99
N ALA A 296 -19.14 3.90 -10.96
CA ALA A 296 -19.94 3.56 -12.13
C ALA A 296 -19.82 4.63 -13.23
N PHE A 297 -19.86 5.92 -12.85
CA PHE A 297 -19.61 7.03 -13.77
C PHE A 297 -18.22 6.93 -14.42
N LEU A 298 -17.17 6.66 -13.65
CA LEU A 298 -15.81 6.44 -14.20
C LEU A 298 -15.77 5.26 -15.18
N GLY A 299 -16.46 4.16 -14.87
CA GLY A 299 -16.56 3.01 -15.76
C GLY A 299 -17.25 3.33 -17.08
N ILE A 300 -18.40 4.01 -17.04
CA ILE A 300 -19.15 4.45 -18.23
C ILE A 300 -18.31 5.44 -19.05
N TYR A 301 -17.70 6.42 -18.37
CA TYR A 301 -16.84 7.40 -19.01
C TYR A 301 -15.61 6.76 -19.68
N PHE A 302 -15.02 5.73 -19.06
CA PHE A 302 -13.94 4.94 -19.65
C PHE A 302 -14.40 4.13 -20.88
N LEU A 303 -15.62 3.57 -20.86
CA LEU A 303 -16.16 2.82 -21.99
C LEU A 303 -16.24 3.67 -23.26
N GLY A 304 -16.64 4.93 -23.13
CA GLY A 304 -16.73 5.91 -24.23
C GLY A 304 -15.38 6.37 -24.80
N ILE A 305 -14.25 5.95 -24.25
CA ILE A 305 -12.91 6.27 -24.79
C ILE A 305 -12.60 5.37 -25.99
N HIS A 306 -12.31 5.98 -27.14
CA HIS A 306 -11.92 5.25 -28.36
C HIS A 306 -10.54 4.58 -28.21
N HIS A 307 -9.51 5.35 -27.81
CA HIS A 307 -8.14 4.84 -27.65
C HIS A 307 -7.80 4.63 -26.17
N LYS A 308 -7.84 3.36 -25.75
CA LYS A 308 -7.48 2.94 -24.39
C LYS A 308 -6.03 2.46 -24.40
N ASN A 309 -5.11 3.32 -23.99
CA ASN A 309 -3.69 3.00 -23.89
C ASN A 309 -3.27 2.77 -22.42
N PHE A 310 -1.98 2.49 -22.21
CA PHE A 310 -1.39 2.37 -20.88
C PHE A 310 -1.72 3.56 -19.97
N GLU A 311 -1.76 4.78 -20.52
CA GLU A 311 -2.00 5.99 -19.74
C GLU A 311 -3.39 6.02 -19.16
N LYS A 312 -4.40 5.69 -19.96
CA LYS A 312 -5.79 5.63 -19.49
C LYS A 312 -6.00 4.57 -18.41
N ILE A 313 -5.25 3.46 -18.45
CA ILE A 313 -5.36 2.43 -17.40
C ILE A 313 -4.90 2.97 -16.04
N TRP A 314 -3.72 3.60 -15.97
CA TRP A 314 -3.24 4.13 -14.69
C TRP A 314 -3.99 5.40 -14.26
N GLU A 315 -4.39 6.26 -15.20
CA GLU A 315 -5.19 7.48 -14.92
C GLU A 315 -6.53 7.11 -14.26
N PHE A 316 -7.23 6.09 -14.76
CA PHE A 316 -8.51 5.67 -14.18
C PHE A 316 -8.36 4.84 -12.91
N SER A 317 -7.26 4.10 -12.76
CA SER A 317 -6.91 3.47 -11.48
C SER A 317 -6.65 4.52 -10.40
N LEU A 318 -5.93 5.60 -10.75
CA LEU A 318 -5.74 6.77 -9.89
C LEU A 318 -7.06 7.47 -9.58
N ALA A 319 -7.89 7.73 -10.61
CA ALA A 319 -9.21 8.34 -10.45
C ALA A 319 -10.08 7.56 -9.46
N THR A 320 -10.03 6.23 -9.52
CA THR A 320 -10.75 5.36 -8.59
C THR A 320 -10.30 5.56 -7.14
N LEU A 321 -8.99 5.65 -6.90
CA LEU A 321 -8.44 5.94 -5.57
C LEU A 321 -8.78 7.37 -5.11
N LEU A 322 -8.75 8.35 -6.01
CA LEU A 322 -9.15 9.73 -5.72
C LEU A 322 -10.60 9.79 -5.26
N VAL A 323 -11.52 9.12 -5.96
CA VAL A 323 -12.93 9.01 -5.57
C VAL A 323 -13.04 8.30 -4.23
N LEU A 324 -12.42 7.13 -4.07
CA LEU A 324 -12.43 6.36 -2.82
C LEU A 324 -12.04 7.21 -1.61
N TYR A 325 -10.87 7.87 -1.66
CA TYR A 325 -10.41 8.68 -0.54
C TYR A 325 -11.17 10.00 -0.41
N ALA A 326 -11.83 10.50 -1.45
CA ALA A 326 -12.68 11.69 -1.33
C ALA A 326 -14.01 11.38 -0.63
N THR A 327 -14.58 10.19 -0.86
CA THR A 327 -15.95 9.87 -0.45
C THR A 327 -16.04 8.86 0.70
N SER A 328 -14.98 8.13 1.03
CA SER A 328 -15.05 7.06 2.04
C SER A 328 -14.26 7.41 3.30
N ILE A 329 -14.65 6.82 4.43
CA ILE A 329 -13.76 6.69 5.60
C ILE A 329 -12.66 5.71 5.23
N PHE A 330 -11.43 6.00 5.63
CA PHE A 330 -10.31 5.10 5.44
C PHE A 330 -9.32 5.21 6.59
N HIS A 331 -8.68 4.10 6.92
CA HIS A 331 -7.60 4.06 7.90
C HIS A 331 -6.31 4.67 7.31
N PRO A 332 -5.47 5.39 8.08
CA PRO A 332 -4.36 6.17 7.53
C PRO A 332 -3.38 5.38 6.68
N HIS A 333 -3.06 4.13 7.08
CA HIS A 333 -2.10 3.32 6.32
C HIS A 333 -2.57 2.98 4.90
N TYR A 334 -3.89 2.93 4.66
CA TYR A 334 -4.42 2.68 3.33
C TYR A 334 -4.15 3.82 2.35
N PHE A 335 -3.87 5.05 2.81
CA PHE A 335 -3.52 6.15 1.93
C PHE A 335 -2.20 5.91 1.16
N SER A 336 -1.40 4.92 1.56
CA SER A 336 -0.20 4.50 0.81
C SER A 336 -0.50 3.99 -0.61
N TRP A 337 -1.67 3.41 -0.86
CA TRP A 337 -2.04 2.86 -2.18
C TRP A 337 -2.16 3.92 -3.28
N PHE A 338 -2.35 5.17 -2.87
CA PHE A 338 -2.36 6.35 -3.72
C PHE A 338 -0.98 6.70 -4.28
N THR A 339 0.08 6.42 -3.53
CA THR A 339 1.43 6.90 -3.81
C THR A 339 2.07 6.36 -5.10
N PRO A 340 1.93 5.07 -5.53
CA PRO A 340 2.52 4.62 -6.78
C PRO A 340 1.94 5.35 -8.00
N PHE A 341 0.64 5.64 -7.97
CA PHE A 341 -0.04 6.33 -9.06
C PHE A 341 0.30 7.82 -9.08
N ILE A 342 0.40 8.48 -7.91
CA ILE A 342 0.87 9.87 -7.86
C ILE A 342 2.32 10.00 -8.28
N ALA A 343 3.19 9.05 -7.95
CA ALA A 343 4.57 9.04 -8.42
C ALA A 343 4.65 9.09 -9.96
N ILE A 344 3.72 8.42 -10.65
CA ILE A 344 3.57 8.52 -12.11
C ILE A 344 2.92 9.85 -12.49
N ALA A 345 1.82 10.24 -11.84
CA ALA A 345 1.02 11.40 -12.20
C ALA A 345 1.80 12.73 -12.13
N ILE A 346 2.66 12.94 -11.14
CA ILE A 346 3.47 14.17 -11.03
C ILE A 346 4.42 14.38 -12.20
N THR A 347 4.76 13.31 -12.94
CA THR A 347 5.62 13.41 -14.13
C THR A 347 4.88 13.95 -15.36
N LYS A 348 3.54 13.91 -15.33
CA LYS A 348 2.64 14.48 -16.35
C LYS A 348 2.01 15.79 -15.88
N TYR A 349 1.51 15.81 -14.64
CA TYR A 349 0.83 16.95 -14.03
C TYR A 349 1.71 17.55 -12.93
N GLN A 350 2.70 18.38 -13.26
CA GLN A 350 3.69 18.88 -12.28
C GLN A 350 3.06 19.55 -11.05
N ARG A 351 1.94 20.27 -11.22
CA ARG A 351 1.17 20.90 -10.13
C ARG A 351 0.65 19.90 -9.09
N PHE A 352 0.48 18.62 -9.44
CA PHE A 352 0.05 17.60 -8.49
C PHE A 352 1.03 17.41 -7.35
N LEU A 353 2.31 17.75 -7.54
CA LEU A 353 3.28 17.71 -6.45
C LEU A 353 2.91 18.71 -5.34
N GLY A 354 2.54 19.95 -5.70
CA GLY A 354 2.11 20.97 -4.74
C GLY A 354 0.83 20.56 -4.00
N ILE A 355 -0.14 20.02 -4.74
CA ILE A 355 -1.41 19.54 -4.15
C ILE A 355 -1.15 18.32 -3.26
N HIS A 356 -0.19 17.45 -3.61
CA HIS A 356 0.18 16.33 -2.76
C HIS A 356 0.80 16.78 -1.43
N PHE A 357 1.56 17.87 -1.40
CA PHE A 357 2.00 18.45 -0.13
C PHE A 357 0.83 18.90 0.74
N ILE A 358 -0.20 19.50 0.15
CA ILE A 358 -1.45 19.84 0.87
C ILE A 358 -2.12 18.56 1.39
N GLN A 359 -2.20 17.50 0.58
CA GLN A 359 -2.77 16.22 1.00
C GLN A 359 -2.01 15.59 2.16
N VAL A 360 -0.67 15.60 2.13
CA VAL A 360 0.18 15.11 3.23
C VAL A 360 -0.08 15.92 4.51
N PHE A 361 -0.17 17.24 4.40
CA PHE A 361 -0.46 18.10 5.53
C PHE A 361 -1.83 17.80 6.14
N CYS A 362 -2.88 17.73 5.32
CA CYS A 362 -4.22 17.36 5.79
C CYS A 362 -4.27 15.93 6.34
N PHE A 363 -3.50 15.01 5.75
CA PHE A 363 -3.39 13.62 6.21
C PHE A 363 -2.84 13.54 7.65
N ILE A 364 -1.84 14.37 8.01
CA ILE A 364 -1.31 14.43 9.38
C ILE A 364 -2.41 14.81 10.37
N PHE A 365 -3.24 15.82 10.08
CA PHE A 365 -4.36 16.18 10.96
C PHE A 365 -5.43 15.10 10.98
N TYR A 366 -5.67 14.43 9.86
CA TYR A 366 -6.62 13.33 9.78
C TYR A 366 -6.20 12.16 10.69
N THR A 367 -4.90 11.86 10.85
CA THR A 367 -4.45 10.78 11.73
C THR A 367 -4.74 11.04 13.21
N PHE A 368 -4.95 12.31 13.62
CA PHE A 368 -5.29 12.64 15.01
C PHE A 368 -6.64 12.04 15.45
N TYR A 369 -7.51 11.68 14.51
CA TYR A 369 -8.78 11.00 14.80
C TYR A 369 -8.61 9.74 15.67
N TRP A 370 -7.48 9.03 15.53
CA TRP A 370 -7.17 7.80 16.27
C TRP A 370 -6.34 8.03 17.54
N GLN A 371 -6.24 9.28 18.01
CA GLN A 371 -5.67 9.65 19.31
C GLN A 371 -4.28 9.00 19.56
N GLU A 372 -4.06 8.40 20.73
CA GLU A 372 -2.75 7.88 21.15
C GLU A 372 -2.23 6.76 20.26
N ALA A 373 -3.13 5.93 19.71
CA ALA A 373 -2.78 4.83 18.81
C ALA A 373 -2.08 5.29 17.52
N MET A 374 -2.33 6.54 17.10
CA MET A 374 -1.66 7.19 15.96
C MET A 374 -0.67 8.29 16.37
N ALA A 375 -0.38 8.41 17.66
CA ALA A 375 0.51 9.43 18.21
C ALA A 375 1.63 8.76 19.03
N GLY A 376 1.58 8.90 20.36
CA GLY A 376 2.63 8.42 21.26
C GLY A 376 2.86 6.91 21.14
N TRP A 377 1.80 6.11 21.09
CA TRP A 377 1.93 4.65 21.17
C TRP A 377 2.72 4.05 20.02
N LEU A 378 2.73 4.70 18.85
CA LEU A 378 3.56 4.29 17.72
C LEU A 378 5.04 4.18 18.09
N PHE A 379 5.52 4.98 19.03
CA PHE A 379 6.92 5.04 19.48
C PHE A 379 7.12 4.49 20.89
N ALA A 380 6.12 3.79 21.45
CA ALA A 380 6.17 3.30 22.83
C ALA A 380 7.41 2.43 23.12
N SER A 381 7.97 1.74 22.13
CA SER A 381 9.18 0.92 22.30
C SER A 381 10.42 1.68 22.76
N ILE A 382 10.50 3.00 22.51
CA ILE A 382 11.67 3.81 22.91
C ILE A 382 11.71 3.99 24.44
N SER A 383 10.57 4.35 25.02
CA SER A 383 10.42 4.58 26.46
C SER A 383 8.97 4.33 26.86
N PRO A 384 8.58 3.07 27.09
CA PRO A 384 7.18 2.71 27.33
C PRO A 384 6.59 3.46 28.53
N GLN A 385 7.38 3.59 29.60
CA GLN A 385 6.99 4.24 30.86
C GLN A 385 6.64 5.72 30.72
N TYR A 386 7.15 6.40 29.69
CA TYR A 386 6.88 7.83 29.48
C TYR A 386 5.91 8.04 28.31
N ILE A 387 6.18 7.38 27.17
CA ILE A 387 5.50 7.67 25.91
C ILE A 387 4.04 7.23 25.91
N ILE A 388 3.70 6.14 26.61
CA ILE A 388 2.32 5.63 26.67
C ILE A 388 1.37 6.63 27.34
N HIS A 389 1.89 7.47 28.24
CA HIS A 389 1.11 8.44 29.01
C HIS A 389 1.09 9.85 28.39
N LEU A 390 1.69 10.04 27.21
CA LEU A 390 1.63 11.33 26.52
C LEU A 390 0.24 11.57 25.95
N SER A 391 -0.30 12.77 26.19
CA SER A 391 -1.56 13.20 25.56
C SER A 391 -1.42 13.20 24.04
N SER A 392 -2.46 12.75 23.34
CA SER A 392 -2.48 12.80 21.89
C SER A 392 -2.63 14.25 21.41
N PRO A 393 -2.21 14.57 20.16
CA PRO A 393 -2.51 15.87 19.56
C PRO A 393 -4.00 16.20 19.56
N PHE A 394 -4.86 15.17 19.47
CA PHE A 394 -6.31 15.34 19.57
C PHE A 394 -6.70 15.93 20.94
N ASP A 395 -6.25 15.33 22.04
CA ASP A 395 -6.57 15.81 23.40
C ASP A 395 -5.99 17.19 23.69
N LEU A 396 -4.79 17.48 23.16
CA LEU A 396 -4.17 18.79 23.31
C LEU A 396 -4.98 19.88 22.60
N ILE A 397 -5.50 19.60 21.40
CA ILE A 397 -6.36 20.52 20.67
C ILE A 397 -7.71 20.67 21.40
N ASP A 398 -8.29 19.57 21.89
CA ASP A 398 -9.62 19.55 22.50
C ASP A 398 -9.71 20.41 23.78
N LYS A 399 -8.58 20.63 24.47
CA LYS A 399 -8.46 21.59 25.58
C LYS A 399 -8.75 23.04 25.18
N LEU A 400 -8.54 23.40 23.92
CA LEU A 400 -8.69 24.77 23.41
C LEU A 400 -9.86 24.91 22.43
N TYR A 401 -10.12 23.89 21.62
CA TYR A 401 -11.14 23.90 20.57
C TYR A 401 -11.54 22.47 20.19
N PRO A 402 -12.81 22.18 19.84
CA PRO A 402 -13.24 20.81 19.55
C PRO A 402 -12.38 20.13 18.47
N ALA A 403 -11.57 19.15 18.87
CA ALA A 403 -10.56 18.55 17.99
C ALA A 403 -11.19 17.85 16.78
N ILE A 404 -12.37 17.24 16.97
CA ILE A 404 -13.13 16.62 15.88
C ILE A 404 -13.51 17.61 14.78
N LYS A 405 -13.79 18.88 15.12
CA LYS A 405 -14.07 19.91 14.10
C LYS A 405 -12.82 20.21 13.28
N VAL A 406 -11.65 20.27 13.93
CA VAL A 406 -10.37 20.48 13.24
C VAL A 406 -10.08 19.32 12.29
N VAL A 407 -10.17 18.08 12.77
CA VAL A 407 -10.00 16.87 11.95
C VAL A 407 -10.93 16.91 10.73
N ASN A 408 -12.22 17.25 10.93
CA ASN A 408 -13.19 17.30 9.85
C ASN A 408 -12.90 18.42 8.83
N ILE A 409 -12.43 19.59 9.26
CA ILE A 409 -12.00 20.66 8.34
C ILE A 409 -10.85 20.17 7.44
N PHE A 410 -9.82 19.57 8.03
CA PHE A 410 -8.69 19.03 7.26
C PHE A 410 -9.11 17.86 6.37
N ARG A 411 -10.03 17.01 6.82
CA ARG A 411 -10.63 15.94 6.02
C ARG A 411 -11.39 16.49 4.80
N SER A 412 -12.12 17.60 4.96
CA SER A 412 -12.81 18.27 3.85
C SER A 412 -11.84 18.89 2.85
N ILE A 413 -10.77 19.54 3.31
CA ILE A 413 -9.71 20.07 2.43
C ILE A 413 -9.03 18.91 1.68
N LEU A 414 -8.76 17.79 2.36
CA LEU A 414 -8.25 16.58 1.73
C LEU A 414 -9.19 16.09 0.62
N SER A 415 -10.48 15.93 0.88
CA SER A 415 -11.46 15.56 -0.16
C SER A 415 -11.49 16.54 -1.33
N GLY A 416 -11.51 17.85 -1.06
CA GLY A 416 -11.51 18.88 -2.11
C GLY A 416 -10.28 18.78 -3.01
N SER A 417 -9.10 18.54 -2.42
CA SER A 417 -7.86 18.37 -3.18
C SER A 417 -7.86 17.10 -4.07
N LEU A 418 -8.48 16.02 -3.59
CA LEU A 418 -8.61 14.75 -4.34
C LEU A 418 -9.59 14.92 -5.51
N ILE A 419 -10.73 15.59 -5.27
CA ILE A 419 -11.74 15.90 -6.31
C ILE A 419 -11.14 16.83 -7.37
N TYR A 420 -10.34 17.81 -6.97
CA TYR A 420 -9.66 18.68 -7.92
C TYR A 420 -8.68 17.89 -8.82
N MET A 421 -7.84 17.02 -8.25
CA MET A 421 -6.97 16.15 -9.05
C MET A 421 -7.77 15.26 -10.01
N LEU A 422 -8.92 14.74 -9.55
CA LEU A 422 -9.81 13.93 -10.37
C LEU A 422 -10.35 14.72 -11.57
N PHE A 423 -10.83 15.94 -11.32
CA PHE A 423 -11.30 16.84 -12.37
C PHE A 423 -10.21 17.09 -13.41
N GLU A 424 -8.98 17.37 -12.99
CA GLU A 424 -7.88 17.64 -13.91
C GLU A 424 -7.48 16.44 -14.78
N ILE A 425 -7.49 15.22 -14.21
CA ILE A 425 -7.25 13.99 -14.98
C ILE A 425 -8.32 13.81 -16.06
N LEU A 426 -9.58 14.10 -15.74
CA LEU A 426 -10.69 13.94 -16.68
C LEU A 426 -10.76 15.09 -17.72
N ALA A 427 -10.40 16.32 -17.33
CA ALA A 427 -10.48 17.51 -18.17
C ALA A 427 -9.37 17.59 -19.23
N HIS A 428 -8.12 17.26 -18.88
CA HIS A 428 -6.97 17.33 -19.79
C HIS A 428 -7.14 16.41 -21.03
N LYS A 429 -8.06 15.45 -20.98
CA LYS A 429 -8.43 14.57 -22.10
C LYS A 429 -9.20 15.27 -23.23
N ASN A 430 -9.83 16.41 -22.99
CA ASN A 430 -10.56 17.13 -24.05
C ASN A 430 -9.64 17.90 -25.00
N GLU A 431 -8.39 18.17 -24.60
CA GLU A 431 -7.44 18.93 -25.43
C GLU A 431 -6.71 18.04 -26.44
N GLU A 432 -6.27 16.84 -26.05
CA GLU A 432 -5.59 15.88 -26.96
C GLU A 432 -6.50 15.29 -28.07
N ASN A 433 -7.83 15.44 -27.98
CA ASN A 433 -8.76 14.98 -29.03
C ASN A 433 -9.22 16.11 -29.99
N ASN A 434 -8.81 17.36 -29.72
CA ASN A 434 -9.13 18.52 -30.56
C ASN A 434 -7.93 18.97 -31.41
N GLU A 435 -6.79 18.29 -31.30
CA GLU A 435 -5.66 18.31 -32.24
C GLU A 435 -5.68 17.03 -33.08
#